data_AF-A0AAB0A8R2-F1
#
_entry.id   AF-A0AAB0A8R2-F1
#
_cell.length_a   1.000
_cell.length_b   1.000
_cell.length_c   1.000
_cell.angle_alpha   90.00
_cell.angle_beta   90.00
_cell.angle_gamma   90.00
#
_symmetry.space_group_name_H-M   'P 1'
#
loop_
_entity.id
_entity.type
_entity.pdbx_description
1 polymer ?
#
loop_
_entity_poly.entity_id
_entity_poly.type
_entity_poly.pdbx_seq_one_letter_code
_entity_poly.pdbx_strand_id
1 'polypeptide(L)'
;MKRIAVVFLIALVTAAIASDIDWSKVRPIEEFDHYWARLPEELQYLRYSVPSARVTNGREANPGQFPYQVALVISFNQGSGLCGGSIISNDYILTAAHCVQGASGGTALVGAHNRLNNEPSQQSIVFELSGITIHPDYTANTIRNDVATIRLTNSIVFNDRVQPIRLPSPTDARTFSGRIATVSGFGRTSDDSPYTSAVVQFASNPIITFANCLDQWNNAMHVIQTQNICLSGYGGRSSCNGDSGGPLTVQEDGESLQVGVVSFGSSAGCAIGRPSVYARVTHFLDWILENSDVGEQVA
;
A
#
# COMPACT_ATOMS: atom_id res chain seq x y z
N MET A 1 -8.51 -56.16 32.92
CA MET A 1 -8.60 -54.71 33.13
C MET A 1 -7.85 -53.99 32.01
N LYS A 2 -8.53 -53.56 30.94
CA LYS A 2 -7.93 -52.77 29.85
C LYS A 2 -8.27 -51.30 30.11
N ARG A 3 -7.25 -50.46 30.33
CA ARG A 3 -7.42 -49.00 30.50
C ARG A 3 -7.49 -48.37 29.11
N ILE A 4 -8.64 -47.77 28.79
CA ILE A 4 -8.83 -46.96 27.59
C ILE A 4 -8.37 -45.54 27.95
N ALA A 5 -7.31 -45.08 27.30
CA ALA A 5 -6.86 -43.68 27.39
C ALA A 5 -7.69 -42.86 26.40
N VAL A 6 -8.56 -41.99 26.92
CA VAL A 6 -9.28 -41.00 26.13
C VAL A 6 -8.36 -39.80 25.96
N VAL A 7 -7.84 -39.61 24.75
CA VAL A 7 -7.08 -38.41 24.37
C VAL A 7 -8.09 -37.35 23.98
N PHE A 8 -8.27 -36.32 24.82
CA PHE A 8 -9.02 -35.13 24.46
C PHE A 8 -8.17 -34.26 23.53
N LEU A 9 -8.52 -34.25 22.24
CA LEU A 9 -7.99 -33.28 21.29
C LEU A 9 -8.68 -31.93 21.58
N ILE A 10 -8.01 -31.05 22.31
CA ILE A 10 -8.48 -29.67 22.49
C ILE A 10 -8.08 -28.91 21.23
N ALA A 11 -9.01 -28.77 20.29
CA ALA A 11 -8.89 -27.82 19.20
C ALA A 11 -9.03 -26.41 19.78
N LEU A 12 -7.90 -25.76 20.03
CA LEU A 12 -7.84 -24.32 20.31
C LEU A 12 -8.15 -23.57 19.02
N VAL A 13 -9.43 -23.31 18.76
CA VAL A 13 -9.84 -22.28 17.79
C VAL A 13 -9.59 -20.95 18.47
N THR A 14 -8.42 -20.37 18.26
CA THR A 14 -8.18 -18.97 18.59
C THR A 14 -8.97 -18.14 17.58
N ALA A 15 -10.20 -17.77 17.94
CA ALA A 15 -10.90 -16.69 17.26
C ALA A 15 -10.04 -15.44 17.46
N ALA A 16 -9.35 -15.00 16.41
CA ALA A 16 -8.79 -13.66 16.37
C ALA A 16 -9.93 -12.71 16.68
N ILE A 17 -9.85 -12.00 17.81
CA ILE A 17 -10.81 -10.95 18.13
C ILE A 17 -10.61 -9.89 17.05
N ALA A 18 -11.52 -9.86 16.08
CA ALA A 18 -11.65 -8.73 15.18
C ALA A 18 -11.84 -7.51 16.07
N SER A 19 -10.83 -6.65 16.15
CA SER A 19 -11.03 -5.30 16.69
C SER A 19 -12.03 -4.62 15.75
N ASP A 20 -13.24 -4.31 16.22
CA ASP A 20 -14.20 -3.55 15.42
C ASP A 20 -13.57 -2.21 15.03
N ILE A 21 -13.21 -2.07 13.75
CA ILE A 21 -12.63 -0.85 13.21
C ILE A 21 -13.75 0.20 13.15
N ASP A 22 -13.64 1.26 13.94
CA ASP A 22 -14.53 2.41 13.84
C ASP A 22 -14.13 3.28 12.63
N TRP A 23 -14.64 2.90 11.46
CA TRP A 23 -14.37 3.57 10.19
C TRP A 23 -14.77 5.06 10.15
N SER A 24 -15.59 5.54 11.08
CA SER A 24 -15.94 6.96 11.17
C SER A 24 -14.79 7.83 11.69
N LYS A 25 -13.83 7.21 12.40
CA LYS A 25 -12.64 7.84 12.98
C LYS A 25 -11.38 7.63 12.14
N VAL A 26 -11.43 6.75 11.15
CA VAL A 26 -10.30 6.48 10.25
C VAL A 26 -10.26 7.54 9.16
N ARG A 27 -9.11 8.19 9.00
CA ARG A 27 -8.86 9.22 7.98
C ARG A 27 -7.68 8.82 7.10
N PRO A 28 -7.62 9.24 5.83
CA PRO A 28 -6.39 9.11 5.02
C PRO A 28 -5.16 9.64 5.77
N ILE A 29 -4.01 8.99 5.61
CA ILE A 29 -2.77 9.44 6.27
C ILE A 29 -2.41 10.89 5.89
N GLU A 30 -2.78 11.30 4.68
CA GLU A 30 -2.56 12.64 4.13
C GLU A 30 -3.39 13.73 4.82
N GLU A 31 -4.31 13.38 5.74
CA GLU A 31 -5.04 14.36 6.55
C GLU A 31 -4.33 14.73 7.86
N PHE A 32 -3.28 14.00 8.26
CA PHE A 32 -2.63 14.21 9.55
C PHE A 32 -1.48 15.23 9.48
N ASP A 33 -1.35 16.08 10.51
CA ASP A 33 -0.30 17.09 10.59
C ASP A 33 1.11 16.52 10.50
N HIS A 34 1.36 15.37 11.13
CA HIS A 34 2.67 14.73 11.09
C HIS A 34 3.08 14.30 9.68
N TYR A 35 2.11 14.00 8.79
CA TYR A 35 2.37 13.72 7.38
C TYR A 35 2.84 14.96 6.62
N TRP A 36 2.41 16.17 7.01
CA TRP A 36 2.79 17.42 6.34
C TRP A 36 3.97 18.13 6.98
N ALA A 37 4.14 18.00 8.30
CA ALA A 37 5.23 18.61 9.05
C ALA A 37 6.63 18.19 8.54
N ARG A 38 6.70 17.12 7.74
CA ARG A 38 7.92 16.67 7.07
C ARG A 38 8.31 17.47 5.82
N LEU A 39 7.40 18.19 5.17
CA LEU A 39 7.77 18.94 3.97
C LEU A 39 8.68 20.13 4.33
N PRO A 40 9.69 20.46 3.51
CA PRO A 40 10.41 21.73 3.61
C PRO A 40 9.43 22.91 3.62
N GLU A 41 9.80 24.03 4.26
CA GLU A 41 8.94 25.21 4.39
C GLU A 41 8.41 25.67 3.01
N GLU A 42 9.24 25.58 1.98
CA GLU A 42 8.91 25.96 0.61
C GLU A 42 7.86 25.06 -0.04
N LEU A 43 7.60 23.87 0.52
CA LEU A 43 6.62 22.90 0.05
C LEU A 43 5.42 22.76 1.00
N GLN A 44 5.38 23.48 2.13
CA GLN A 44 4.24 23.44 3.05
C GLN A 44 2.93 23.95 2.43
N TYR A 45 3.00 24.79 1.38
CA TYR A 45 1.81 25.25 0.65
C TYR A 45 1.02 24.11 0.00
N LEU A 46 1.65 22.96 -0.23
CA LEU A 46 1.03 21.76 -0.80
C LEU A 46 -0.04 21.14 0.11
N ARG A 47 0.01 21.42 1.42
CA ARG A 47 -1.01 20.99 2.39
C ARG A 47 -2.38 21.62 2.11
N TYR A 48 -2.40 22.83 1.54
CA TYR A 48 -3.61 23.65 1.40
C TYR A 48 -4.03 23.85 -0.06
N SER A 49 -3.35 23.22 -1.02
CA SER A 49 -3.76 23.28 -2.41
C SER A 49 -5.04 22.47 -2.60
N VAL A 50 -6.15 23.16 -2.88
CA VAL A 50 -7.41 22.54 -3.28
C VAL A 50 -7.34 22.31 -4.80
N PRO A 51 -7.32 21.06 -5.28
CA PRO A 51 -7.33 20.77 -6.71
C PRO A 51 -8.56 21.37 -7.38
N SER A 52 -8.40 21.97 -8.56
CA SER A 52 -9.55 22.30 -9.41
C SER A 52 -9.91 21.10 -10.29
N ALA A 53 -11.02 20.43 -9.93
CA ALA A 53 -11.85 19.52 -10.74
C ALA A 53 -11.40 18.05 -11.03
N ARG A 54 -12.24 17.13 -10.52
CA ARG A 54 -12.81 15.84 -11.01
C ARG A 54 -12.00 14.64 -11.55
N VAL A 55 -12.36 13.49 -10.91
CA VAL A 55 -12.26 12.04 -11.18
C VAL A 55 -10.89 11.36 -11.01
N THR A 56 -10.76 10.46 -10.04
CA THR A 56 -9.79 9.36 -10.18
C THR A 56 -10.50 8.27 -10.98
N ASN A 57 -10.18 8.19 -12.27
CA ASN A 57 -10.84 7.35 -13.30
C ASN A 57 -10.56 5.85 -13.11
N GLY A 58 -10.62 5.39 -11.86
CA GLY A 58 -10.63 3.99 -11.50
C GLY A 58 -12.01 3.37 -11.72
N ARG A 59 -12.04 2.05 -11.66
CA ARG A 59 -13.25 1.26 -11.69
C ARG A 59 -13.25 0.34 -10.47
N GLU A 60 -14.44 -0.01 -10.01
CA GLU A 60 -14.59 -0.98 -8.94
C GLU A 60 -13.96 -2.32 -9.35
N ALA A 61 -13.21 -2.91 -8.44
CA ALA A 61 -12.66 -4.24 -8.61
C ALA A 61 -13.77 -5.28 -8.56
N ASN A 62 -13.62 -6.40 -9.26
CA ASN A 62 -14.43 -7.57 -8.94
C ASN A 62 -14.01 -8.08 -7.55
N PRO A 63 -14.95 -8.61 -6.75
CA PRO A 63 -14.60 -9.23 -5.47
C PRO A 63 -13.53 -10.32 -5.65
N GLY A 64 -12.38 -10.17 -5.00
CA GLY A 64 -11.23 -11.09 -5.11
C GLY A 64 -10.29 -10.86 -6.29
N GLN A 65 -10.50 -9.81 -7.09
CA GLN A 65 -9.61 -9.49 -8.22
C GLN A 65 -8.18 -9.18 -7.79
N PHE A 66 -7.99 -8.63 -6.58
CA PHE A 66 -6.69 -8.28 -6.01
C PHE A 66 -6.54 -8.95 -4.64
N PRO A 67 -6.28 -10.26 -4.58
CA PRO A 67 -6.30 -11.02 -3.32
C PRO A 67 -5.15 -10.67 -2.37
N TYR A 68 -4.17 -9.92 -2.85
CA TYR A 68 -3.05 -9.38 -2.08
C TYR A 68 -3.32 -8.00 -1.47
N GLN A 69 -4.45 -7.38 -1.78
CA GLN A 69 -4.75 -6.02 -1.33
C GLN A 69 -4.98 -5.98 0.18
N VAL A 70 -4.32 -5.02 0.85
CA VAL A 70 -4.49 -4.74 2.27
C VAL A 70 -5.04 -3.33 2.46
N ALA A 71 -5.99 -3.19 3.39
CA ALA A 71 -6.30 -1.90 4.02
C ALA A 71 -5.61 -1.86 5.39
N LEU A 72 -4.68 -0.94 5.56
CA LEU A 72 -3.97 -0.71 6.82
C LEU A 72 -4.66 0.40 7.61
N VAL A 73 -5.13 0.07 8.80
CA VAL A 73 -5.60 1.05 9.79
C VAL A 73 -4.49 1.24 10.80
N ILE A 74 -3.78 2.36 10.68
CA ILE A 74 -2.54 2.63 11.39
C ILE A 74 -2.83 3.52 12.58
N SER A 75 -2.44 3.09 13.78
CA SER A 75 -2.71 3.81 15.02
C SER A 75 -1.60 4.81 15.34
N PHE A 76 -1.98 6.08 15.52
CA PHE A 76 -1.12 7.17 15.97
C PHE A 76 -1.66 7.76 17.27
N ASN A 77 -0.83 8.55 17.97
CA ASN A 77 -1.26 9.31 19.15
C ASN A 77 -2.47 10.23 18.87
N GLN A 78 -2.64 10.67 17.62
CA GLN A 78 -3.67 11.64 17.21
C GLN A 78 -4.79 11.03 16.34
N GLY A 79 -4.97 9.71 16.35
CA GLY A 79 -6.05 9.04 15.62
C GLY A 79 -5.59 7.85 14.78
N SER A 80 -6.37 7.48 13.77
CA SER A 80 -6.07 6.33 12.92
C SER A 80 -6.00 6.69 11.44
N GLY A 81 -4.84 6.44 10.83
CA GLY A 81 -4.57 6.65 9.42
C GLY A 81 -4.99 5.47 8.56
N LEU A 82 -5.47 5.72 7.34
CA LEU A 82 -5.69 4.73 6.30
C LEU A 82 -4.55 4.77 5.30
N CYS A 83 -3.93 3.62 5.09
CA CYS A 83 -3.03 3.34 3.97
C CYS A 83 -3.41 2.01 3.31
N GLY A 84 -2.85 1.78 2.13
CA GLY A 84 -2.78 0.47 1.50
C GLY A 84 -1.54 -0.31 1.94
N GLY A 85 -1.53 -1.58 1.55
CA GLY A 85 -0.38 -2.46 1.62
C GLY A 85 -0.60 -3.67 0.71
N SER A 86 0.40 -4.53 0.65
CA SER A 86 0.34 -5.80 -0.08
C SER A 86 0.83 -6.96 0.78
N ILE A 87 0.12 -8.08 0.70
CA ILE A 87 0.52 -9.34 1.34
C ILE A 87 1.74 -9.87 0.58
N ILE A 88 2.89 -9.97 1.24
CA ILE A 88 4.10 -10.55 0.63
C ILE A 88 4.42 -11.94 1.17
N SER A 89 3.87 -12.29 2.34
CA SER A 89 3.90 -13.64 2.91
C SER A 89 2.74 -13.85 3.90
N ASN A 90 2.73 -14.97 4.62
CA ASN A 90 1.76 -15.20 5.68
C ASN A 90 1.89 -14.20 6.84
N ASP A 91 3.12 -13.72 7.11
CA ASP A 91 3.40 -12.93 8.30
C ASP A 91 3.76 -11.47 7.98
N TYR A 92 3.98 -11.13 6.70
CA TYR A 92 4.48 -9.81 6.30
C TYR A 92 3.60 -9.08 5.28
N ILE A 93 3.43 -7.78 5.54
CA ILE A 93 2.85 -6.80 4.62
C ILE A 93 3.94 -5.84 4.15
N LEU A 94 3.98 -5.54 2.86
CA LEU A 94 4.77 -4.46 2.28
C LEU A 94 3.92 -3.17 2.19
N THR A 95 4.49 -2.04 2.60
CA THR A 95 3.84 -0.72 2.53
C THR A 95 4.87 0.39 2.38
N ALA A 96 4.44 1.65 2.42
CA ALA A 96 5.31 2.82 2.37
C ALA A 96 5.80 3.19 3.78
N ALA A 97 7.03 3.70 3.88
CA ALA A 97 7.59 4.17 5.15
C ALA A 97 6.77 5.32 5.74
N HIS A 98 6.29 6.24 4.90
CA HIS A 98 5.51 7.37 5.36
C HIS A 98 4.16 7.00 5.97
N CYS A 99 3.64 5.81 5.67
CA CYS A 99 2.40 5.31 6.26
C CYS A 99 2.57 4.97 7.74
N VAL A 100 3.75 4.49 8.14
CA VAL A 100 3.99 3.93 9.47
C VAL A 100 4.97 4.75 10.32
N GLN A 101 5.53 5.83 9.78
CA GLN A 101 6.40 6.73 10.53
C GLN A 101 5.65 7.35 11.72
N GLY A 102 6.10 7.05 12.94
CA GLY A 102 5.46 7.54 14.17
C GLY A 102 4.20 6.77 14.58
N ALA A 103 3.91 5.64 13.92
CA ALA A 103 2.83 4.74 14.32
C ALA A 103 3.15 4.05 15.65
N SER A 104 2.10 3.57 16.32
CA SER A 104 2.17 2.77 17.55
C SER A 104 1.76 1.30 17.33
N GLY A 105 1.38 0.95 16.10
CA GLY A 105 0.77 -0.32 15.73
C GLY A 105 -0.43 -0.09 14.81
N GLY A 106 -1.30 -1.08 14.68
CA GLY A 106 -2.54 -0.96 13.92
C GLY A 106 -3.15 -2.31 13.58
N THR A 107 -4.04 -2.29 12.59
CA THR A 107 -4.75 -3.48 12.08
C THR A 107 -4.61 -3.55 10.56
N ALA A 108 -4.19 -4.71 10.06
CA ALA A 108 -4.24 -5.07 8.65
C ALA A 108 -5.56 -5.80 8.36
N LEU A 109 -6.38 -5.22 7.49
CA LEU A 109 -7.59 -5.85 6.96
C LEU A 109 -7.28 -6.43 5.58
N VAL A 110 -7.35 -7.75 5.45
CA VAL A 110 -7.14 -8.49 4.20
C VAL A 110 -8.43 -9.19 3.75
N GLY A 111 -8.55 -9.49 2.46
CA GLY A 111 -9.71 -10.23 1.92
C GLY A 111 -11.01 -9.44 1.83
N ALA A 112 -10.96 -8.12 2.06
CA ALA A 112 -12.11 -7.24 1.93
C ALA A 112 -12.29 -6.78 0.47
N HIS A 113 -13.49 -6.97 -0.09
CA HIS A 113 -13.96 -6.17 -1.23
C HIS A 113 -14.50 -4.84 -0.74
N ASN A 114 -15.46 -4.87 0.20
CA ASN A 114 -15.97 -3.70 0.90
C ASN A 114 -15.50 -3.69 2.36
N ARG A 115 -14.60 -2.76 2.71
CA ARG A 115 -14.01 -2.67 4.05
C ARG A 115 -14.99 -2.28 5.15
N LEU A 116 -16.16 -1.73 4.81
CA LEU A 116 -17.20 -1.33 5.77
C LEU A 116 -18.15 -2.49 6.12
N ASN A 117 -18.08 -3.60 5.39
CA ASN A 117 -18.87 -4.80 5.64
C ASN A 117 -18.02 -5.84 6.35
N ASN A 118 -18.66 -6.74 7.11
CA ASN A 118 -18.01 -7.95 7.63
C ASN A 118 -18.20 -9.10 6.62
N GLU A 119 -17.26 -9.26 5.70
CA GLU A 119 -17.31 -10.30 4.66
C GLU A 119 -16.64 -11.59 5.14
N PRO A 120 -17.14 -12.79 4.79
CA PRO A 120 -16.54 -14.06 5.26
C PRO A 120 -15.07 -14.28 4.88
N SER A 121 -14.59 -13.59 3.83
CA SER A 121 -13.20 -13.62 3.40
C SER A 121 -12.27 -12.73 4.22
N GLN A 122 -12.82 -11.83 5.03
CA GLN A 122 -12.04 -10.84 5.75
C GLN A 122 -11.29 -11.43 6.92
N GLN A 123 -10.06 -10.97 7.09
CA GLN A 123 -9.26 -11.21 8.28
C GLN A 123 -8.74 -9.87 8.77
N SER A 124 -8.96 -9.57 10.05
CA SER A 124 -8.41 -8.40 10.74
C SER A 124 -7.28 -8.86 11.65
N ILE A 125 -6.07 -8.44 11.33
CA ILE A 125 -4.86 -8.94 11.99
C ILE A 125 -4.11 -7.75 12.56
N VAL A 126 -3.86 -7.78 13.88
CA VAL A 126 -3.14 -6.72 14.58
C VAL A 126 -1.65 -6.77 14.24
N PHE A 127 -1.02 -5.60 14.16
CA PHE A 127 0.43 -5.44 14.20
C PHE A 127 0.82 -4.42 15.28
N GLU A 128 1.94 -4.66 15.93
CA GLU A 128 2.46 -3.80 16.99
C GLU A 128 3.62 -2.94 16.46
N LEU A 129 4.00 -1.89 17.19
CA LEU A 129 5.17 -1.07 16.89
C LEU A 129 6.44 -1.92 16.67
N SER A 130 6.62 -2.99 17.45
CA SER A 130 7.75 -3.92 17.35
C SER A 130 7.82 -4.69 16.02
N GLY A 131 6.69 -4.78 15.30
CA GLY A 131 6.62 -5.42 13.98
C GLY A 131 6.85 -4.46 12.81
N ILE A 132 6.95 -3.15 13.05
CA ILE A 132 7.13 -2.15 12.00
C ILE A 132 8.63 -1.97 11.72
N THR A 133 9.03 -2.19 10.47
CA THR A 133 10.40 -1.96 10.01
C THR A 133 10.39 -0.94 8.88
N ILE A 134 10.90 0.26 9.14
CA ILE A 134 11.04 1.34 8.16
C ILE A 134 12.44 1.28 7.56
N HIS A 135 12.58 1.52 6.25
CA HIS A 135 13.90 1.63 5.63
C HIS A 135 14.77 2.66 6.38
N PRO A 136 15.99 2.30 6.81
CA PRO A 136 16.79 3.13 7.72
C PRO A 136 17.12 4.51 7.13
N ASP A 137 17.29 4.60 5.82
CA ASP A 137 17.56 5.85 5.10
C ASP A 137 16.30 6.61 4.66
N TYR A 138 15.10 6.21 5.12
CA TYR A 138 13.88 6.93 4.80
C TYR A 138 13.96 8.39 5.26
N THR A 139 13.77 9.32 4.31
CA THR A 139 13.87 10.76 4.57
C THR A 139 12.59 11.46 4.18
N ALA A 140 11.82 11.83 5.21
CA ALA A 140 10.49 12.40 5.09
C ALA A 140 10.45 13.71 4.25
N ASN A 141 11.51 14.53 4.31
CA ASN A 141 11.61 15.80 3.58
C ASN A 141 11.74 15.64 2.05
N THR A 142 12.26 14.50 1.60
CA THR A 142 12.48 14.23 0.17
C THR A 142 11.73 12.99 -0.32
N ILE A 143 10.99 12.33 0.60
CA ILE A 143 10.23 11.09 0.38
C ILE A 143 11.10 10.01 -0.29
N ARG A 144 12.38 9.95 0.10
CA ARG A 144 13.34 8.95 -0.39
C ARG A 144 13.28 7.72 0.51
N ASN A 145 13.58 6.56 -0.08
CA ASN A 145 13.56 5.26 0.58
C ASN A 145 12.21 4.96 1.24
N ASP A 146 11.12 5.31 0.55
CA ASP A 146 9.76 5.25 1.07
C ASP A 146 9.17 3.84 1.01
N VAL A 147 9.76 2.94 1.80
CA VAL A 147 9.36 1.53 1.91
C VAL A 147 9.44 1.06 3.36
N ALA A 148 8.47 0.24 3.77
CA ALA A 148 8.44 -0.40 5.07
C ALA A 148 7.84 -1.81 4.98
N THR A 149 8.26 -2.68 5.88
CA THR A 149 7.61 -3.97 6.13
C THR A 149 6.90 -3.95 7.47
N ILE A 150 5.79 -4.67 7.55
CA ILE A 150 5.03 -4.86 8.79
C ILE A 150 4.93 -6.35 9.05
N ARG A 151 5.48 -6.81 10.16
CA ARG A 151 5.26 -8.15 10.70
C ARG A 151 3.96 -8.18 11.51
N LEU A 152 3.08 -9.10 11.16
CA LEU A 152 1.80 -9.30 11.81
C LEU A 152 1.95 -10.10 13.11
N THR A 153 1.04 -9.88 14.06
CA THR A 153 1.01 -10.64 15.32
C THR A 153 0.52 -12.08 15.15
N ASN A 154 -0.26 -12.33 14.09
CA ASN A 154 -0.79 -13.64 13.72
C ASN A 154 -0.67 -13.82 12.21
N SER A 155 -0.46 -15.05 11.77
CA SER A 155 -0.33 -15.37 10.35
C SER A 155 -1.66 -15.23 9.60
N ILE A 156 -1.59 -14.70 8.39
CA ILE A 156 -2.68 -14.69 7.42
C ILE A 156 -3.00 -16.13 7.00
N VAL A 157 -4.29 -16.46 6.95
CA VAL A 157 -4.79 -17.71 6.39
C VAL A 157 -5.17 -17.50 4.93
N PHE A 158 -4.38 -18.04 4.01
CA PHE A 158 -4.65 -17.89 2.57
C PHE A 158 -5.91 -18.64 2.12
N ASN A 159 -6.62 -18.03 1.17
CA ASN A 159 -7.84 -18.55 0.54
C ASN A 159 -8.06 -17.86 -0.82
N ASP A 160 -9.15 -18.14 -1.52
CA ASP A 160 -9.44 -17.58 -2.85
C ASP A 160 -9.49 -16.04 -2.91
N ARG A 161 -9.62 -15.36 -1.76
CA ARG A 161 -9.68 -13.90 -1.62
C ARG A 161 -8.46 -13.30 -0.92
N VAL A 162 -7.54 -14.14 -0.43
CA VAL A 162 -6.38 -13.73 0.36
C VAL A 162 -5.18 -14.54 -0.10
N GLN A 163 -4.30 -13.91 -0.86
CA GLN A 163 -3.10 -14.54 -1.44
C GLN A 163 -1.92 -13.55 -1.42
N PRO A 164 -0.68 -14.02 -1.31
CA PRO A 164 0.48 -13.15 -1.43
C PRO A 164 0.66 -12.69 -2.89
N ILE A 165 1.29 -11.53 -3.06
CA ILE A 165 1.72 -11.02 -4.35
C ILE A 165 3.13 -11.52 -4.69
N ARG A 166 3.40 -11.76 -5.99
CA ARG A 166 4.77 -12.05 -6.44
C ARG A 166 5.62 -10.78 -6.40
N LEU A 167 6.85 -10.92 -5.95
CA LEU A 167 7.89 -9.91 -6.07
C LEU A 167 8.84 -10.25 -7.23
N PRO A 168 9.48 -9.25 -7.86
CA PRO A 168 10.53 -9.48 -8.85
C PRO A 168 11.69 -10.30 -8.28
N SER A 169 12.48 -10.93 -9.15
CA SER A 169 13.75 -11.55 -8.76
C SER A 169 14.79 -10.46 -8.41
N PRO A 170 15.75 -10.73 -7.50
CA PRO A 170 16.91 -9.85 -7.26
C PRO A 170 17.71 -9.49 -8.51
N THR A 171 17.65 -10.34 -9.54
CA THR A 171 18.34 -10.13 -10.82
C THR A 171 17.51 -9.38 -11.86
N ASP A 172 16.26 -9.04 -11.55
CA ASP A 172 15.36 -8.35 -12.46
C ASP A 172 15.73 -6.86 -12.62
N ALA A 173 16.47 -6.57 -13.69
CA ALA A 173 16.89 -5.21 -14.04
C ALA A 173 15.89 -4.46 -14.94
N ARG A 174 14.67 -4.99 -15.16
CA ARG A 174 13.70 -4.36 -16.06
C ARG A 174 13.24 -3.01 -15.52
N THR A 175 13.07 -2.05 -16.43
CA THR A 175 12.49 -0.74 -16.09
C THR A 175 10.97 -0.77 -15.99
N PHE A 176 10.35 -1.78 -16.61
CA PHE A 176 8.91 -1.93 -16.87
C PHE A 176 8.27 -0.79 -17.67
N SER A 177 9.06 0.16 -18.21
CA SER A 177 8.54 1.26 -19.03
C SER A 177 7.76 0.73 -20.24
N GLY A 178 6.61 1.34 -20.51
CA GLY A 178 5.67 0.94 -21.56
C GLY A 178 4.72 -0.20 -21.18
N ARG A 179 4.99 -0.97 -20.11
CA ARG A 179 4.05 -1.98 -19.61
C ARG A 179 2.85 -1.30 -18.98
N ILE A 180 1.66 -1.86 -19.21
CA ILE A 180 0.46 -1.46 -18.48
C ILE A 180 0.59 -1.99 -17.05
N ALA A 181 0.52 -1.08 -16.09
CA ALA A 181 0.49 -1.39 -14.68
C ALA A 181 -0.86 -1.00 -14.09
N THR A 182 -1.22 -1.66 -13.00
CA THR A 182 -2.45 -1.50 -12.25
C THR A 182 -2.12 -1.09 -10.83
N VAL A 183 -2.68 0.05 -10.40
CA VAL A 183 -2.75 0.44 -9.00
C VAL A 183 -4.12 0.09 -8.46
N SER A 184 -4.18 -0.50 -7.27
CA SER A 184 -5.41 -0.87 -6.58
C SER A 184 -5.38 -0.40 -5.13
N GLY A 185 -6.55 -0.09 -4.58
CA GLY A 185 -6.66 0.38 -3.20
C GLY A 185 -8.04 0.89 -2.81
N PHE A 186 -8.10 1.49 -1.63
CA PHE A 186 -9.30 2.05 -1.02
C PHE A 186 -9.24 3.58 -0.99
N GLY A 187 -8.35 4.21 -1.75
CA GLY A 187 -8.18 5.65 -1.79
C GLY A 187 -9.40 6.42 -2.28
N ARG A 188 -9.29 7.74 -2.31
CA ARG A 188 -10.34 8.63 -2.83
C ARG A 188 -10.58 8.37 -4.33
N THR A 189 -11.87 8.35 -4.71
CA THR A 189 -12.32 8.16 -6.11
C THR A 189 -12.38 9.46 -6.93
N SER A 190 -12.10 10.60 -6.29
CA SER A 190 -11.96 11.90 -6.94
C SER A 190 -11.32 12.90 -5.97
N ASP A 191 -10.69 13.94 -6.51
CA ASP A 191 -10.17 15.07 -5.73
C ASP A 191 -11.26 15.77 -4.89
N ASP A 192 -12.50 15.80 -5.39
CA ASP A 192 -13.66 16.38 -4.71
C ASP A 192 -14.26 15.46 -3.63
N SER A 193 -13.80 14.20 -3.51
CA SER A 193 -14.37 13.26 -2.54
C SER A 193 -13.80 13.55 -1.15
N PRO A 194 -14.64 13.85 -0.14
CA PRO A 194 -14.17 13.99 1.24
C PRO A 194 -13.85 12.63 1.89
N TYR A 195 -14.20 11.51 1.24
CA TYR A 195 -14.05 10.16 1.79
C TYR A 195 -13.27 9.22 0.87
N THR A 196 -12.55 8.30 1.48
CA THR A 196 -11.93 7.15 0.83
C THR A 196 -12.98 6.12 0.43
N SER A 197 -12.69 5.36 -0.61
CA SER A 197 -13.60 4.34 -1.11
C SER A 197 -13.87 3.26 -0.04
N ALA A 198 -15.12 2.81 0.05
CA ALA A 198 -15.47 1.63 0.84
C ALA A 198 -15.06 0.33 0.13
N VAL A 199 -15.13 0.33 -1.20
CA VAL A 199 -14.82 -0.82 -2.05
C VAL A 199 -13.46 -0.67 -2.72
N VAL A 200 -12.78 -1.79 -3.01
CA VAL A 200 -11.52 -1.75 -3.75
C VAL A 200 -11.75 -1.14 -5.14
N GLN A 201 -10.96 -0.13 -5.46
CA GLN A 201 -10.91 0.51 -6.77
C GLN A 201 -9.57 0.19 -7.43
N PHE A 202 -9.54 0.29 -8.75
CA PHE A 202 -8.28 0.20 -9.47
C PHE A 202 -8.26 1.06 -10.73
N ALA A 203 -7.07 1.52 -11.08
CA ALA A 203 -6.79 2.22 -12.32
C ALA A 203 -5.60 1.58 -13.03
N SER A 204 -5.52 1.72 -14.34
CA SER A 204 -4.42 1.16 -15.11
C SER A 204 -3.96 2.12 -16.19
N ASN A 205 -2.64 2.27 -16.30
CA ASN A 205 -1.96 3.14 -17.24
C ASN A 205 -0.56 2.57 -17.54
N PRO A 206 0.13 3.06 -18.59
CA PRO A 206 1.51 2.67 -18.85
C PRO A 206 2.45 3.21 -17.77
N ILE A 207 3.43 2.39 -17.37
CA ILE A 207 4.62 2.87 -16.67
C ILE A 207 5.42 3.74 -17.65
N ILE A 208 5.83 4.92 -17.21
CA ILE A 208 6.63 5.85 -18.03
C ILE A 208 8.11 5.73 -17.71
N THR A 209 8.96 6.24 -18.59
CA THR A 209 10.40 6.28 -18.34
C THR A 209 10.72 7.23 -17.19
N PHE A 210 11.84 6.99 -16.50
CA PHE A 210 12.35 7.91 -15.47
C PHE A 210 12.49 9.33 -16.02
N ALA A 211 13.04 9.48 -17.23
CA ALA A 211 13.21 10.78 -17.88
C ALA A 211 11.87 11.50 -18.11
N ASN A 212 10.84 10.80 -18.61
CA ASN A 212 9.52 11.42 -18.79
C ASN A 212 8.84 11.76 -17.46
N CYS A 213 9.02 10.92 -16.44
CA CYS A 213 8.51 11.23 -15.12
C CYS A 213 9.16 12.51 -14.56
N LEU A 214 10.49 12.58 -14.61
CA LEU A 214 11.25 13.72 -14.15
C LEU A 214 10.86 15.02 -14.90
N ASP A 215 10.69 14.94 -16.22
CA ASP A 215 10.24 16.06 -17.06
C ASP A 215 8.85 16.57 -16.65
N GLN A 216 7.87 15.68 -16.47
CA GLN A 216 6.51 16.05 -16.04
C GLN A 216 6.42 16.56 -14.59
N TRP A 217 7.50 16.39 -13.83
CA TRP A 217 7.71 16.93 -12.50
C TRP A 217 8.68 18.11 -12.50
N ASN A 218 8.80 18.84 -13.62
CA ASN A 218 9.64 20.04 -13.75
C ASN A 218 11.11 19.81 -13.38
N ASN A 219 11.64 18.62 -13.70
CA ASN A 219 12.99 18.21 -13.37
C ASN A 219 13.32 18.24 -11.86
N ALA A 220 12.34 17.88 -11.02
CA ALA A 220 12.48 17.80 -9.56
C ALA A 220 13.37 16.63 -9.08
N MET A 221 14.66 16.66 -9.42
CA MET A 221 15.65 15.64 -9.03
C MET A 221 15.83 15.53 -7.51
N HIS A 222 15.39 16.50 -6.72
CA HIS A 222 15.48 16.40 -5.26
C HIS A 222 14.55 15.31 -4.69
N VAL A 223 13.41 15.04 -5.36
CA VAL A 223 12.39 14.05 -4.95
C VAL A 223 12.29 12.83 -5.88
N ILE A 224 12.51 12.99 -7.20
CA ILE A 224 12.42 11.88 -8.16
C ILE A 224 13.82 11.37 -8.50
N GLN A 225 14.06 10.11 -8.15
CA GLN A 225 15.36 9.43 -8.24
C GLN A 225 15.20 8.03 -8.89
N THR A 226 16.31 7.34 -9.12
CA THR A 226 16.31 5.99 -9.73
C THR A 226 15.59 4.94 -8.88
N GLN A 227 15.47 5.19 -7.57
CA GLN A 227 14.64 4.42 -6.63
C GLN A 227 13.13 4.50 -6.92
N ASN A 228 12.71 5.30 -7.91
CA ASN A 228 11.31 5.48 -8.23
C ASN A 228 10.90 4.80 -9.54
N ILE A 229 9.63 4.44 -9.60
CA ILE A 229 8.90 4.05 -10.81
C ILE A 229 7.65 4.91 -10.91
N CYS A 230 7.24 5.29 -12.12
CA CYS A 230 6.13 6.23 -12.31
C CYS A 230 5.06 5.65 -13.23
N LEU A 231 3.80 5.84 -12.83
CA LEU A 231 2.64 5.52 -13.64
C LEU A 231 2.17 6.78 -14.36
N SER A 232 1.90 6.71 -15.66
CA SER A 232 1.33 7.84 -16.40
C SER A 232 0.04 8.32 -15.74
N GLY A 233 -0.16 9.64 -15.65
CA GLY A 233 -1.42 10.25 -15.22
C GLY A 233 -2.47 10.35 -16.33
N TYR A 234 -2.22 9.77 -17.52
CA TYR A 234 -3.10 9.89 -18.69
C TYR A 234 -4.58 9.63 -18.35
N GLY A 235 -5.45 10.53 -18.80
CA GLY A 235 -6.89 10.46 -18.53
C GLY A 235 -7.27 10.73 -17.07
N GLY A 236 -6.43 11.42 -16.27
CA GLY A 236 -6.72 11.71 -14.86
C GLY A 236 -6.74 10.47 -13.97
N ARG A 237 -6.04 9.41 -14.38
CA ARG A 237 -5.93 8.16 -13.62
C ARG A 237 -4.66 8.17 -12.79
N SER A 238 -4.80 8.09 -11.48
CA SER A 238 -3.70 8.14 -10.51
C SER A 238 -4.10 7.38 -9.25
N SER A 239 -3.12 6.98 -8.44
CA SER A 239 -3.36 6.77 -7.01
C SER A 239 -3.80 8.07 -6.34
N CYS A 240 -4.53 7.96 -5.23
CA CYS A 240 -4.96 9.13 -4.46
C CYS A 240 -4.91 8.88 -2.95
N ASN A 241 -5.28 9.89 -2.16
CA ASN A 241 -5.23 9.82 -0.71
C ASN A 241 -5.92 8.56 -0.18
N GLY A 242 -5.22 7.78 0.65
CA GLY A 242 -5.65 6.47 1.14
C GLY A 242 -5.20 5.26 0.31
N ASP A 243 -4.65 5.45 -0.89
CA ASP A 243 -3.94 4.39 -1.64
C ASP A 243 -2.47 4.26 -1.23
N SER A 244 -1.94 5.25 -0.52
CA SER A 244 -0.56 5.33 -0.02
C SER A 244 -0.09 4.02 0.60
N GLY A 245 1.08 3.52 0.19
CA GLY A 245 1.59 2.20 0.59
C GLY A 245 0.99 1.00 -0.16
N GLY A 246 -0.05 1.20 -0.96
CA GLY A 246 -0.66 0.16 -1.79
C GLY A 246 0.23 -0.30 -2.96
N PRO A 247 -0.13 -1.42 -3.62
CA PRO A 247 0.69 -2.02 -4.68
C PRO A 247 0.50 -1.35 -6.04
N LEU A 248 1.60 -1.22 -6.79
CA LEU A 248 1.60 -1.07 -8.24
C LEU A 248 2.04 -2.40 -8.86
N THR A 249 1.19 -2.97 -9.70
CA THR A 249 1.39 -4.32 -10.26
C THR A 249 1.43 -4.32 -11.78
N VAL A 250 2.18 -5.25 -12.36
CA VAL A 250 2.10 -5.61 -13.78
C VAL A 250 1.63 -7.05 -13.90
N GLN A 251 1.01 -7.42 -15.03
CA GLN A 251 0.68 -8.81 -15.33
C GLN A 251 1.87 -9.49 -16.02
N GLU A 252 2.27 -10.65 -15.51
CA GLU A 252 3.35 -11.50 -16.00
C GLU A 252 2.90 -12.97 -15.92
N ASP A 253 2.88 -13.67 -17.06
CA ASP A 253 2.48 -15.08 -17.15
C ASP A 253 1.11 -15.41 -16.52
N GLY A 254 0.18 -14.45 -16.56
CA GLY A 254 -1.17 -14.58 -16.00
C GLY A 254 -1.27 -14.26 -14.51
N GLU A 255 -0.17 -13.82 -13.89
CA GLU A 255 -0.11 -13.47 -12.48
C GLU A 255 0.31 -12.02 -12.26
N SER A 256 -0.11 -11.44 -11.14
CA SER A 256 0.32 -10.10 -10.75
C SER A 256 1.74 -10.13 -10.17
N LEU A 257 2.59 -9.22 -10.62
CA LEU A 257 3.93 -8.95 -10.10
C LEU A 257 3.97 -7.53 -9.54
N GLN A 258 4.35 -7.33 -8.27
CA GLN A 258 4.45 -5.99 -7.68
C GLN A 258 5.76 -5.30 -8.06
N VAL A 259 5.66 -4.19 -8.79
CA VAL A 259 6.83 -3.43 -9.26
C VAL A 259 6.99 -2.09 -8.55
N GLY A 260 5.98 -1.66 -7.80
CA GLY A 260 6.04 -0.44 -7.01
C GLY A 260 5.17 -0.45 -5.76
N VAL A 261 5.46 0.49 -4.86
CA VAL A 261 4.68 0.83 -3.67
C VAL A 261 4.23 2.29 -3.79
N VAL A 262 2.94 2.59 -3.67
CA VAL A 262 2.40 3.96 -3.79
C VAL A 262 3.10 4.86 -2.78
N SER A 263 3.76 5.92 -3.27
CA SER A 263 4.61 6.80 -2.44
C SER A 263 4.07 8.22 -2.40
N PHE A 264 3.98 8.92 -3.54
CA PHE A 264 3.42 10.26 -3.59
C PHE A 264 2.80 10.61 -4.93
N GLY A 265 1.88 11.57 -4.89
CA GLY A 265 1.22 12.15 -6.05
C GLY A 265 1.33 13.67 -6.06
N SER A 266 0.72 14.29 -7.06
CA SER A 266 0.67 15.74 -7.12
C SER A 266 -0.20 16.32 -6.02
N SER A 267 0.33 17.28 -5.29
CA SER A 267 -0.42 18.13 -4.36
C SER A 267 -1.52 18.96 -5.03
N ALA A 268 -1.36 19.29 -6.31
CA ALA A 268 -2.37 19.99 -7.09
C ALA A 268 -3.58 19.10 -7.45
N GLY A 269 -3.57 17.80 -7.09
CA GLY A 269 -4.67 16.86 -7.28
C GLY A 269 -4.25 15.55 -7.92
N CYS A 270 -5.00 14.49 -7.63
CA CYS A 270 -4.84 13.16 -8.20
C CYS A 270 -5.33 13.11 -9.66
N ALA A 271 -6.31 13.93 -10.03
CA ALA A 271 -6.94 13.87 -11.35
C ALA A 271 -6.29 14.79 -12.41
N ILE A 272 -5.26 15.56 -12.06
CA ILE A 272 -4.69 16.60 -12.93
C ILE A 272 -3.86 16.07 -14.11
N GLY A 273 -3.68 14.75 -14.20
CA GLY A 273 -2.90 14.11 -15.25
C GLY A 273 -1.39 14.04 -15.00
N ARG A 274 -0.91 14.45 -13.82
CA ARG A 274 0.50 14.30 -13.43
C ARG A 274 0.80 12.83 -13.08
N PRO A 275 2.00 12.30 -13.41
CA PRO A 275 2.35 10.93 -13.06
C PRO A 275 2.39 10.71 -11.55
N SER A 276 1.80 9.62 -11.08
CA SER A 276 1.97 9.15 -9.70
C SER A 276 3.34 8.49 -9.55
N VAL A 277 3.96 8.66 -8.38
CA VAL A 277 5.32 8.17 -8.10
C VAL A 277 5.26 7.09 -7.03
N TYR A 278 6.03 6.04 -7.26
CA TYR A 278 6.07 4.83 -6.45
C TYR A 278 7.51 4.53 -6.06
N ALA A 279 7.72 3.96 -4.88
CA ALA A 279 9.00 3.33 -4.54
C ALA A 279 9.17 2.07 -5.41
N ARG A 280 10.31 1.94 -6.11
CA ARG A 280 10.60 0.86 -7.06
C ARG A 280 10.96 -0.41 -6.30
N VAL A 281 10.14 -1.45 -6.40
CA VAL A 281 10.38 -2.72 -5.69
C VAL A 281 11.74 -3.33 -6.04
N THR A 282 12.15 -3.36 -7.32
CA THR A 282 13.48 -3.89 -7.69
C THR A 282 14.66 -3.12 -7.11
N HIS A 283 14.48 -1.85 -6.72
CA HIS A 283 15.53 -1.08 -6.06
C HIS A 283 15.66 -1.45 -4.57
N PHE A 284 14.54 -1.78 -3.93
CA PHE A 284 14.47 -2.07 -2.49
C PHE A 284 14.43 -3.57 -2.20
N LEU A 285 14.60 -4.43 -3.20
CA LEU A 285 14.32 -5.85 -3.07
C LEU A 285 15.22 -6.52 -2.04
N ASP A 286 16.54 -6.28 -2.08
CA ASP A 286 17.47 -6.81 -1.07
C ASP A 286 17.04 -6.41 0.36
N TRP A 287 16.69 -5.14 0.55
CA TRP A 287 16.18 -4.65 1.83
C TRP A 287 14.85 -5.32 2.24
N ILE A 288 13.93 -5.53 1.29
CA ILE A 288 12.65 -6.23 1.56
C ILE A 288 12.92 -7.67 2.01
N LEU A 289 13.83 -8.38 1.33
CA LEU A 289 14.17 -9.77 1.66
C LEU A 289 14.86 -9.86 3.04
N GLU A 290 15.76 -8.93 3.36
CA GLU A 290 16.42 -8.87 4.68
C GLU A 290 15.47 -8.53 5.83
N ASN A 291 14.37 -7.83 5.54
CA ASN A 291 13.41 -7.33 6.53
C ASN A 291 12.03 -7.99 6.43
N SER A 292 11.97 -9.18 5.84
CA SER A 292 10.79 -10.05 5.79
C SER A 292 11.19 -11.52 5.81
N ASP A 293 10.21 -12.42 5.72
CA ASP A 293 10.38 -13.86 5.57
C ASP A 293 10.22 -14.32 4.11
N VAL A 294 10.12 -13.38 3.17
CA VAL A 294 10.12 -13.69 1.74
C VAL A 294 11.54 -14.10 1.38
N GLY A 295 11.85 -15.39 1.43
CA GLY A 295 13.16 -15.91 1.01
C GLY A 295 13.35 -15.81 -0.51
N GLU A 296 14.56 -16.11 -1.00
CA GLU A 296 14.93 -16.25 -2.44
C GLU A 296 14.08 -17.26 -3.25
N GLN A 297 12.98 -17.80 -2.68
CA GLN A 297 12.06 -18.71 -3.35
C GLN A 297 11.03 -18.01 -4.25
N VAL A 298 11.18 -16.73 -4.53
CA VAL A 298 10.37 -16.02 -5.53
C VAL A 298 11.18 -15.82 -6.81
N ALA A 299 11.17 -16.87 -7.64
CA ALA A 299 11.42 -16.80 -9.08
C ALA A 299 10.41 -17.70 -9.78
#